data_AF-A0A3L6FZ51-F1
#
_entry.id   AF-A0A3L6FZ51-F1
#
_cell.length_a   1.000
_cell.length_b   1.000
_cell.length_c   1.000
_cell.angle_alpha   90.00
_cell.angle_beta   90.00
_cell.angle_gamma   90.00
#
_symmetry.space_group_name_H-M   'P 1'
#
loop_
_entity.id
_entity.type
_entity.pdbx_description
1 polymer ?
#
loop_
_entity_poly.entity_id
_entity_poly.type
_entity_poly.pdbx_seq_one_letter_code
_entity_poly.pdbx_strand_id
1 'polypeptide(L)'
;MTDAEFWNTGLERSEALKNDLEWFRQQGHTIPKPSAPGTTYASLLEDLSEEDPQAFICHFYNVYFAHTAGGRMIGKKVSEKILNNKELEFYKWEGNLSQLLQNVRNKLNQVASSWSREEKDHCLEETEKSFSYSGGLLRHIFT
;
A
#
# COMPACT_ATOMS: atom_id res chain seq x y z
N MET A 1 14.18 10.91 13.02
CA MET A 1 14.93 9.64 13.00
C MET A 1 13.91 8.51 13.13
N THR A 2 13.17 8.24 12.04
CA THR A 2 11.93 7.44 12.07
C THR A 2 11.83 6.48 10.87
N ASP A 3 12.52 6.75 9.76
CA ASP A 3 12.28 6.02 8.49
C ASP A 3 12.97 4.66 8.43
N ALA A 4 14.08 4.48 9.15
CA ALA A 4 14.86 3.24 9.11
C ALA A 4 14.08 2.01 9.64
N GLU A 5 13.11 2.22 10.53
CA GLU A 5 12.32 1.14 11.14
C GLU A 5 11.41 0.44 10.14
N PHE A 6 10.94 1.16 9.12
CA PHE A 6 10.00 0.63 8.12
C PHE A 6 10.67 0.20 6.81
N TRP A 7 12.00 0.07 6.82
CA TRP A 7 12.73 -0.49 5.69
C TRP A 7 12.76 -2.02 5.75
N ASN A 8 12.68 -2.66 4.58
CA ASN A 8 12.81 -4.10 4.39
C ASN A 8 11.87 -4.92 5.30
N THR A 9 10.60 -4.52 5.32
CA THR A 9 9.54 -5.16 6.11
C THR A 9 9.07 -6.48 5.50
N GLY A 10 9.36 -6.71 4.22
CA GLY A 10 8.80 -7.80 3.41
C GLY A 10 7.41 -7.46 2.86
N LEU A 11 6.84 -6.30 3.19
CA LEU A 11 5.56 -5.85 2.66
C LEU A 11 5.71 -5.01 1.39
N GLU A 12 6.91 -4.58 1.03
CA GLU A 12 7.23 -3.76 -0.16
C GLU A 12 6.67 -4.40 -1.43
N ARG A 13 6.05 -3.60 -2.31
CA ARG A 13 5.31 -4.10 -3.49
C ARG A 13 5.85 -3.66 -4.85
N SER A 14 6.81 -2.75 -4.89
CA SER A 14 7.30 -2.15 -6.14
C SER A 14 7.87 -3.17 -7.13
N GLU A 15 8.75 -4.07 -6.69
CA GLU A 15 9.33 -5.10 -7.57
C GLU A 15 8.28 -6.12 -8.04
N ALA A 16 7.34 -6.51 -7.17
CA ALA A 16 6.23 -7.39 -7.55
C ALA A 16 5.35 -6.76 -8.64
N LEU A 17 5.00 -5.48 -8.48
CA LEU A 17 4.24 -4.73 -9.49
C LEU A 17 5.01 -4.61 -10.81
N LYS A 18 6.31 -4.33 -10.76
CA LYS A 18 7.16 -4.24 -11.95
C LYS A 18 7.19 -5.56 -12.73
N ASN A 19 7.26 -6.70 -12.03
CA ASN A 19 7.20 -8.02 -12.65
C ASN A 19 5.85 -8.29 -13.31
N ASP A 20 4.75 -7.93 -12.65
CA ASP A 20 3.40 -8.09 -13.21
C ASP A 20 3.18 -7.17 -14.43
N LEU A 21 3.65 -5.93 -14.38
CA LEU A 21 3.59 -5.00 -15.53
C LEU A 21 4.40 -5.52 -16.72
N GLU A 22 5.56 -6.13 -16.47
CA GLU A 22 6.32 -6.80 -17.54
C GLU A 22 5.55 -8.00 -18.09
N TRP A 23 4.94 -8.81 -17.23
CA TRP A 23 4.10 -9.91 -17.69
C TRP A 23 2.95 -9.42 -18.59
N PHE A 24 2.24 -8.34 -18.22
CA PHE A 24 1.21 -7.74 -19.07
C PHE A 24 1.76 -7.25 -20.41
N ARG A 25 2.94 -6.64 -20.43
CA ARG A 25 3.61 -6.22 -21.67
C ARG A 25 3.94 -7.41 -22.57
N GLN A 26 4.38 -8.53 -22.02
CA GLN A 26 4.61 -9.78 -22.76
C GLN A 26 3.32 -10.39 -23.32
N GLN A 27 2.16 -10.14 -22.68
CA GLN A 27 0.85 -10.53 -23.23
C GLN A 27 0.36 -9.57 -24.33
N GLY A 28 1.13 -8.55 -24.69
CA GLY A 28 0.79 -7.57 -25.73
C GLY A 28 0.01 -6.35 -25.25
N HIS A 29 -0.14 -6.15 -23.94
CA HIS A 29 -0.78 -4.95 -23.40
C HIS A 29 0.17 -3.74 -23.42
N THR A 30 -0.39 -2.57 -23.71
CA THR A 30 0.31 -1.29 -23.50
C THR A 30 0.23 -0.92 -22.04
N ILE A 31 1.37 -0.60 -21.42
CA ILE A 31 1.42 -0.13 -20.04
C ILE A 31 1.15 1.39 -20.02
N PRO A 32 0.08 1.85 -19.35
CA PRO A 32 -0.24 3.27 -19.30
C PRO A 32 0.75 4.04 -18.44
N LYS A 33 0.85 5.35 -18.68
CA LYS A 33 1.52 6.27 -17.75
C LYS A 33 0.69 6.41 -16.46
N PRO A 34 1.32 6.81 -15.33
CA PRO A 34 0.58 7.11 -14.09
C PRO A 34 -0.54 8.13 -14.34
N SER A 35 -1.72 7.85 -13.80
CA SER A 35 -2.88 8.75 -13.85
C SER A 35 -2.82 9.79 -12.73
N ALA A 36 -3.67 10.82 -12.81
CA ALA A 36 -3.73 11.88 -11.81
C ALA A 36 -3.96 11.35 -10.37
N PRO A 37 -4.88 10.40 -10.09
CA PRO A 37 -4.99 9.83 -8.75
C PRO A 37 -3.69 9.21 -8.22
N GLY A 38 -2.90 8.56 -9.08
CA GLY A 38 -1.59 8.01 -8.74
C GLY A 38 -0.57 9.08 -8.39
N THR A 39 -0.41 10.07 -9.28
CA THR A 39 0.60 11.13 -9.08
C THR A 39 0.25 12.04 -7.92
N THR A 40 -1.03 12.40 -7.75
CA THR A 40 -1.46 13.24 -6.63
C THR A 40 -1.27 12.52 -5.29
N TYR A 41 -1.56 11.22 -5.21
CA TYR A 41 -1.34 10.49 -3.96
C TYR A 41 0.16 10.35 -3.66
N ALA A 42 0.98 10.06 -4.68
CA ALA A 42 2.44 9.99 -4.50
C ALA A 42 3.01 11.32 -3.95
N SER A 43 2.65 12.46 -4.54
CA SER A 43 3.11 13.77 -4.06
C SER A 43 2.64 14.07 -2.63
N LEU A 44 1.38 13.76 -2.29
CA LEU A 44 0.92 13.91 -0.91
C LEU A 44 1.77 13.07 0.07
N LEU A 45 2.11 11.83 -0.28
CA LEU A 45 2.90 10.97 0.60
C LEU A 45 4.34 11.48 0.75
N GLU A 46 4.92 12.07 -0.29
CA GLU A 46 6.21 12.76 -0.23
C GLU A 46 6.14 13.93 0.74
N ASP A 47 5.17 14.83 0.58
CA ASP A 47 4.98 16.00 1.46
C ASP A 47 4.77 15.56 2.93
N LEU A 48 3.87 14.62 3.19
CA LEU A 48 3.61 14.12 4.55
C LEU A 48 4.84 13.45 5.17
N SER A 49 5.68 12.79 4.38
CA SER A 49 6.88 12.13 4.91
C SER A 49 7.90 13.13 5.50
N GLU A 50 7.90 14.37 5.01
CA GLU A 50 8.81 15.42 5.47
C GLU A 50 8.16 16.29 6.56
N GLU A 51 6.86 16.57 6.42
CA GLU A 51 6.18 17.60 7.21
C GLU A 51 5.34 17.03 8.37
N ASP A 52 4.81 15.80 8.23
CA ASP A 52 3.81 15.24 9.15
C ASP A 52 3.95 13.70 9.30
N PRO A 53 4.87 13.25 10.17
CA PRO A 53 5.18 11.83 10.30
C PRO A 53 4.00 11.02 10.88
N GLN A 54 3.13 11.63 11.70
CA GLN A 54 1.95 10.95 12.24
C GLN A 54 0.93 10.64 11.13
N ALA A 55 0.64 11.63 10.27
CA ALA A 55 -0.20 11.44 9.10
C ALA A 55 0.41 10.41 8.13
N PHE A 56 1.71 10.53 7.84
CA PHE A 56 2.42 9.59 6.97
C PHE A 56 2.29 8.14 7.46
N ILE A 57 2.45 7.90 8.77
CA ILE A 57 2.30 6.57 9.38
C ILE A 57 0.87 6.03 9.23
N CYS A 58 -0.15 6.88 9.34
CA CYS A 58 -1.54 6.48 9.07
C CYS A 58 -1.71 5.96 7.65
N HIS A 59 -1.16 6.69 6.67
CA HIS A 59 -1.20 6.28 5.27
C HIS A 59 -0.41 5.00 5.01
N PHE A 60 0.80 4.88 5.56
CA PHE A 60 1.63 3.68 5.48
C PHE A 60 0.87 2.44 5.98
N TYR A 61 0.27 2.53 7.18
CA TYR A 61 -0.51 1.45 7.75
C TYR A 61 -1.68 1.07 6.84
N ASN A 62 -2.51 2.03 6.45
CA ASN A 62 -3.71 1.74 5.69
C ASN A 62 -3.39 1.15 4.30
N VAL A 63 -2.39 1.68 3.58
CA VAL A 63 -2.01 1.18 2.25
C VAL A 63 -1.54 -0.28 2.31
N TYR A 64 -0.59 -0.60 3.18
CA TYR A 64 -0.05 -1.96 3.26
C TYR A 64 -1.07 -2.96 3.84
N PHE A 65 -1.75 -2.61 4.92
CA PHE A 65 -2.67 -3.54 5.58
C PHE A 65 -3.94 -3.76 4.75
N ALA A 66 -4.49 -2.73 4.09
CA ALA A 66 -5.63 -2.91 3.20
C ALA A 66 -5.30 -3.84 2.02
N HIS A 67 -4.09 -3.73 1.44
CA HIS A 67 -3.64 -4.61 0.37
C HIS A 67 -3.59 -6.08 0.81
N THR A 68 -3.02 -6.35 1.99
CA THR A 68 -2.90 -7.71 2.53
C THR A 68 -4.23 -8.34 2.97
N ALA A 69 -5.28 -7.53 3.11
CA ALA A 69 -6.63 -7.97 3.45
C ALA A 69 -7.56 -7.91 2.23
N GLY A 70 -8.26 -6.78 2.03
CA GLY A 70 -9.23 -6.60 0.95
C GLY A 70 -8.60 -6.67 -0.44
N GLY A 71 -7.37 -6.17 -0.60
CA GLY A 71 -6.64 -6.19 -1.87
C GLY A 71 -6.47 -7.60 -2.44
N ARG A 72 -6.18 -8.59 -1.59
CA ARG A 72 -6.08 -10.01 -2.02
C ARG A 72 -7.40 -10.55 -2.57
N MET A 73 -8.54 -10.17 -1.97
CA MET A 73 -9.85 -10.58 -2.46
C MET A 73 -10.15 -9.97 -3.83
N ILE A 74 -9.85 -8.68 -4.00
CA ILE A 74 -9.99 -7.97 -5.28
C ILE A 74 -9.12 -8.64 -6.34
N GLY A 75 -7.83 -8.88 -6.04
CA GLY A 75 -6.90 -9.54 -6.94
C GLY A 75 -7.37 -10.91 -7.41
N LYS A 76 -7.85 -11.73 -6.48
CA LYS A 76 -8.44 -13.03 -6.80
C LYS A 76 -9.63 -12.89 -7.75
N LYS A 77 -10.55 -11.96 -7.48
CA LYS A 77 -11.74 -11.75 -8.31
C LYS A 77 -11.42 -11.21 -9.71
N VAL A 78 -10.45 -10.30 -9.83
CA VAL A 78 -9.96 -9.81 -11.13
C VAL A 78 -9.31 -10.96 -11.90
N SER A 79 -8.44 -11.74 -11.25
CA SER A 79 -7.75 -12.87 -11.87
C SER A 79 -8.72 -13.94 -12.39
N GLU A 80 -9.73 -14.32 -11.59
CA GLU A 80 -10.80 -15.24 -11.98
C GLU A 80 -11.57 -14.75 -13.21
N LYS A 81 -11.79 -13.44 -13.33
CA LYS A 81 -12.63 -12.85 -14.39
C LYS A 81 -11.88 -12.62 -15.70
N ILE A 82 -10.65 -12.13 -15.64
CA ILE A 82 -9.96 -11.61 -16.84
C ILE A 82 -8.55 -12.14 -17.06
N LEU A 83 -7.97 -12.90 -16.11
CA LEU A 83 -6.58 -13.40 -16.22
C LEU A 83 -6.49 -14.93 -16.19
N ASN A 84 -7.59 -15.64 -16.45
CA ASN A 84 -7.65 -17.11 -16.42
C ASN A 84 -7.02 -17.70 -15.14
N ASN A 85 -7.35 -17.12 -13.98
CA ASN A 85 -6.82 -17.52 -12.67
C ASN A 85 -5.30 -17.36 -12.49
N LYS A 86 -4.61 -16.56 -13.31
CA LYS A 86 -3.20 -16.19 -13.08
C LYS A 86 -3.08 -15.46 -11.75
N GLU A 87 -2.35 -16.06 -10.80
CA GLU A 87 -1.96 -15.36 -9.58
C GLU A 87 -0.81 -14.40 -9.88
N LEU A 88 -1.07 -13.10 -9.77
CA LEU A 88 -0.09 -12.02 -9.95
C LEU A 88 0.86 -11.93 -8.74
N GLU A 89 2.11 -11.54 -8.98
CA GLU A 89 3.16 -11.43 -7.97
C GLU A 89 2.82 -10.38 -6.90
N PHE A 90 2.06 -9.34 -7.27
CA PHE A 90 1.58 -8.30 -6.35
C PHE A 90 0.83 -8.86 -5.13
N TYR A 91 0.22 -10.04 -5.27
CA TYR A 91 -0.53 -10.73 -4.21
C TYR A 91 0.24 -11.90 -3.56
N LYS A 92 1.54 -12.02 -3.82
CA LYS A 92 2.42 -13.03 -3.22
C LYS A 92 3.44 -12.37 -2.31
N TRP A 93 3.81 -13.06 -1.23
CA TRP A 93 4.82 -12.60 -0.27
C TRP A 93 5.85 -13.69 -0.06
N GLU A 94 7.11 -13.29 0.10
CA GLU A 94 8.15 -14.19 0.56
C GLU A 94 8.02 -14.39 2.07
N GLY A 95 7.85 -15.64 2.49
CA GLY A 95 7.69 -16.00 3.90
C GLY A 95 6.25 -15.94 4.41
N ASN A 96 6.09 -15.97 5.74
CA ASN A 96 4.79 -16.04 6.39
C ASN A 96 4.18 -14.63 6.55
N LEU A 97 3.15 -14.32 5.77
CA LEU A 97 2.49 -13.01 5.78
C LEU A 97 1.98 -12.61 7.17
N SER A 98 1.45 -13.53 7.97
CA SER A 98 0.97 -13.21 9.33
C SER A 98 2.11 -12.70 10.23
N GLN A 99 3.28 -13.35 10.14
CA GLN A 99 4.47 -12.93 10.87
C GLN A 99 4.98 -11.56 10.38
N LEU A 100 5.02 -11.34 9.07
CA LEU A 100 5.41 -10.04 8.49
C LEU A 100 4.52 -8.91 9.01
N LEU A 101 3.20 -9.12 8.95
CA LEU A 101 2.21 -8.17 9.47
C LEU A 101 2.37 -7.91 10.97
N GLN A 102 2.60 -8.96 11.76
CA GLN A 102 2.79 -8.80 13.20
C GLN A 102 4.07 -8.02 13.53
N ASN A 103 5.16 -8.27 12.80
CA ASN A 103 6.41 -7.53 12.97
C ASN A 103 6.22 -6.04 12.67
N VAL A 104 5.50 -5.70 11.60
CA VAL A 104 5.19 -4.30 11.26
C VAL A 104 4.28 -3.66 12.31
N ARG A 105 3.27 -4.37 12.82
CA ARG A 105 2.43 -3.86 13.93
C ARG A 105 3.26 -3.56 15.18
N ASN A 106 4.21 -4.43 15.53
CA ASN A 106 5.08 -4.21 16.69
C ASN A 106 5.94 -2.95 16.51
N LYS A 107 6.49 -2.74 15.31
CA LYS A 107 7.25 -1.52 14.97
C LYS A 107 6.38 -0.26 15.01
N LEU A 108 5.17 -0.30 14.46
CA LEU A 108 4.20 0.80 14.55
C LEU A 108 3.88 1.14 16.01
N ASN A 109 3.63 0.13 16.85
CA ASN A 109 3.37 0.33 18.28
C ASN A 109 4.58 0.93 19.01
N GLN A 110 5.80 0.51 18.65
CA GLN A 110 7.03 1.06 19.22
C GLN A 110 7.20 2.54 18.84
N VAL A 111 7.03 2.89 17.56
CA VAL A 111 7.12 4.29 17.09
C VAL A 111 6.06 5.16 17.75
N ALA A 112 4.81 4.69 17.82
CA ALA A 112 3.72 5.42 18.44
C ALA A 112 3.81 5.46 19.99
N SER A 113 4.69 4.68 20.62
CA SER A 113 4.77 4.62 22.08
C SER A 113 5.21 5.94 22.69
N SER A 114 6.07 6.68 22.00
CA SER A 114 6.57 8.01 22.43
C SER A 114 5.64 9.15 22.06
N TRP A 115 4.60 8.91 21.25
CA TRP A 115 3.68 9.97 20.83
C TRP A 115 2.74 10.38 21.95
N SER A 116 2.46 11.68 21.98
CA SER A 116 1.41 12.28 22.80
C SER A 116 0.03 11.74 22.42
N ARG A 117 -0.98 12.09 23.21
CA ARG A 117 -2.36 11.69 22.88
C ARG A 117 -2.84 12.39 21.62
N GLU A 118 -2.52 13.67 21.49
CA GLU A 118 -2.89 14.53 20.36
C GLU A 118 -2.24 14.04 19.06
N GLU A 119 -0.97 13.64 19.10
CA GLU A 119 -0.27 13.05 17.94
C GLU A 119 -0.91 11.73 17.48
N LYS A 120 -1.35 10.89 18.43
CA LYS A 120 -2.08 9.65 18.12
C LYS A 120 -3.45 9.94 17.52
N ASP A 121 -4.17 10.91 18.08
CA ASP A 121 -5.49 11.29 17.57
C ASP A 121 -5.36 11.88 16.15
N HIS A 122 -4.36 12.75 15.90
CA HIS A 122 -4.05 13.28 14.58
C HIS A 122 -3.77 12.18 13.54
N CYS A 123 -2.96 11.17 13.90
CA CYS A 123 -2.76 9.99 13.06
C CYS A 123 -4.09 9.28 12.73
N LEU A 124 -5.03 9.19 13.68
CA LEU A 124 -6.31 8.53 13.44
C LEU A 124 -7.23 9.35 12.54
N GLU A 125 -7.22 10.69 12.66
CA GLU A 125 -8.02 11.62 11.85
C GLU A 125 -7.68 11.53 10.34
N GLU A 126 -6.44 11.22 10.00
CA GLU A 126 -5.97 11.06 8.61
C GLU A 126 -6.51 9.80 7.91
N THR A 127 -7.19 8.91 8.63
CA THR A 127 -7.69 7.64 8.09
C THR A 127 -8.64 7.86 6.89
N GLU A 128 -9.62 8.77 7.02
CA GLU A 128 -10.60 9.02 5.96
C GLU A 128 -9.93 9.49 4.67
N LYS A 129 -8.91 10.35 4.79
CA LYS A 129 -8.12 10.85 3.67
C LYS A 129 -7.38 9.69 2.99
N SER A 130 -6.73 8.81 3.75
CA SER A 130 -6.06 7.63 3.21
C SER A 130 -7.02 6.71 2.42
N PHE A 131 -8.24 6.51 2.91
CA PHE A 131 -9.28 5.76 2.19
C PHE A 131 -9.75 6.47 0.92
N SER A 132 -9.93 7.79 0.96
CA SER A 132 -10.33 8.59 -0.20
C SER A 132 -9.32 8.49 -1.35
N TYR A 133 -8.04 8.70 -1.06
CA TYR A 133 -6.96 8.57 -2.04
C TYR A 133 -6.83 7.15 -2.59
N SER A 134 -6.82 6.14 -1.72
CA SER A 134 -6.75 4.74 -2.12
C SER A 134 -7.97 4.31 -2.95
N GLY A 135 -9.16 4.81 -2.59
CA GLY A 135 -10.40 4.59 -3.33
C GLY A 135 -10.37 5.19 -4.73
N GLY A 136 -9.73 6.34 -4.90
CA GLY A 136 -9.45 6.95 -6.21
C GLY A 136 -8.64 6.03 -7.12
N LEU A 137 -7.60 5.37 -6.59
CA LEU A 137 -6.82 4.37 -7.33
C LEU A 137 -7.64 3.13 -7.67
N LEU A 138 -8.37 2.58 -6.70
CA LEU A 138 -9.18 1.38 -6.88
C LEU A 138 -10.26 1.55 -7.94
N ARG A 139 -10.78 2.76 -8.12
CA ARG A 139 -11.82 3.05 -9.11
C ARG A 139 -11.37 2.78 -10.55
N HIS A 140 -10.07 2.89 -10.84
CA HIS A 140 -9.49 2.55 -12.15
C HIS A 140 -9.60 1.08 -12.53
N ILE A 141 -9.93 0.18 -11.59
CA ILE A 141 -10.22 -1.23 -11.92
C ILE A 141 -11.56 -1.35 -12.66
N PHE A 142 -12.48 -0.41 -12.45
CA PHE A 142 -13.86 -0.47 -12.93
C PHE A 142 -14.18 0.54 -14.05
N THR A 143 -13.23 1.39 -14.43
CA THR A 143 -13.40 2.48 -15.40
C THR A 143 -12.25 2.48 -16.39
#